data_AF-A0A117ITZ5-F1
#
_entry.id   AF-A0A117ITZ5-F1
#
_cell.length_a   1.000
_cell.length_b   1.000
_cell.length_c   1.000
_cell.angle_alpha   90.00
_cell.angle_beta   90.00
_cell.angle_gamma   90.00
#
_symmetry.space_group_name_H-M   'P 1'
#
loop_
_entity.id
_entity.type
_entity.pdbx_description
1 polymer ?
#
loop_
_entity_poly.entity_id
_entity_poly.type
_entity_poly.pdbx_seq_one_letter_code
_entity_poly.pdbx_strand_id
1 'polypeptide(L)'
;MIHGILLFLWISIVIVFIPYMYGTFEGEDVTNDVATQIGLNASNPNELALRIYSWEQQNFANPYSVEPEKLPFAERVLAGFGFYQNKQGEIRLFRPFGVFPVPPEWVLHSKLANCREYAEVFVYLMNEAGFKARVVRAPGEDHSWAEYYVGEYKIIFDPSNPRNPVIVNPKQFGKLKNFSHVEAYELMNPGHKEDVSDEYIERGMIVVNAIKNNKPVSGVTVKVMSTYLMERFPERYKKPRPVVVNTTGKDGTAQFKLGPKEYKIVGRKCLFPICWKGETTGKVVAGSTTYATLTLKMDYMTTGMFLTLLGTLVGILVVRFRKRYGNQRSKGSGDLG
;
A
#
# COMPACT_ATOMS: atom_id res chain seq x y z
N MET A 1 -7.69 -1.49 32.60
CA MET A 1 -6.96 -0.98 31.41
C MET A 1 -6.23 -2.10 30.65
N ILE A 2 -5.32 -2.85 31.26
CA ILE A 2 -4.55 -3.92 30.58
C ILE A 2 -5.45 -4.99 29.93
N HIS A 3 -6.41 -5.53 30.68
CA HIS A 3 -7.36 -6.54 30.15
C HIS A 3 -8.16 -6.04 28.94
N GLY A 4 -8.55 -4.76 28.92
CA GLY A 4 -9.28 -4.17 27.79
C GLY A 4 -8.43 -4.04 26.54
N ILE A 5 -7.15 -3.69 26.69
CA ILE A 5 -6.19 -3.63 25.57
C ILE A 5 -5.94 -5.03 25.01
N LEU A 6 -5.74 -6.03 25.87
CA LEU A 6 -5.54 -7.41 25.44
C LEU A 6 -6.75 -7.97 24.69
N LEU A 7 -7.96 -7.71 25.20
CA LEU A 7 -9.21 -8.11 24.53
C LEU A 7 -9.33 -7.44 23.15
N PHE A 8 -9.07 -6.13 23.06
CA PHE A 8 -9.11 -5.40 21.80
C PHE A 8 -8.10 -5.95 20.77
N LEU A 9 -6.87 -6.25 21.21
CA LEU A 9 -5.85 -6.84 20.35
C LEU A 9 -6.28 -8.23 19.87
N TRP A 10 -6.84 -9.05 20.75
CA TRP A 10 -7.30 -10.40 20.41
C TRP A 10 -8.44 -10.36 19.40
N ILE A 11 -9.45 -9.50 19.61
CA ILE A 11 -10.54 -9.28 18.65
C ILE A 11 -9.98 -8.79 17.31
N SER A 12 -9.07 -7.82 17.34
CA SER A 12 -8.47 -7.27 16.11
C SER A 12 -7.71 -8.33 15.32
N ILE A 13 -6.97 -9.21 16.00
CA ILE A 13 -6.31 -10.37 15.40
C ILE A 13 -7.35 -11.28 14.73
N VAL A 14 -8.39 -11.69 15.45
CA VAL A 14 -9.43 -12.57 14.91
C VAL A 14 -10.05 -11.96 13.65
N ILE A 15 -10.47 -10.69 13.68
CA ILE A 15 -11.09 -10.04 12.53
C ILE A 15 -10.15 -10.01 11.32
N VAL A 16 -8.85 -9.77 11.52
CA VAL A 16 -7.85 -9.79 10.43
C VAL A 16 -7.73 -11.17 9.77
N PHE A 17 -7.85 -12.26 10.54
CA PHE A 17 -7.70 -13.61 10.01
C PHE A 17 -8.97 -14.18 9.37
N ILE A 18 -10.15 -13.64 9.65
CA ILE A 18 -11.44 -14.15 9.11
C ILE A 18 -11.40 -14.30 7.58
N PRO A 19 -11.03 -13.27 6.77
CA PRO A 19 -11.01 -13.41 5.32
C PRO A 19 -10.11 -14.54 4.80
N TYR A 20 -8.98 -14.76 5.45
CA TYR A 20 -8.02 -15.80 5.08
C TYR A 20 -8.50 -17.20 5.46
N MET A 21 -9.05 -17.34 6.66
CA MET A 21 -9.65 -18.60 7.12
C MET A 21 -10.82 -18.97 6.21
N TYR A 22 -11.70 -18.02 5.89
CA TYR A 22 -12.80 -18.26 4.97
C TYR A 22 -12.32 -18.72 3.59
N GLY A 23 -11.34 -18.03 2.99
CA GLY A 23 -10.77 -18.46 1.71
C GLY A 23 -10.16 -19.86 1.75
N THR A 24 -9.66 -20.30 2.91
CA THR A 24 -9.07 -21.65 3.07
C THR A 24 -10.12 -22.75 3.17
N PHE A 25 -11.26 -22.50 3.83
CA PHE A 25 -12.27 -23.54 4.09
C PHE A 25 -13.46 -23.50 3.13
N GLU A 26 -13.86 -22.31 2.69
CA GLU A 26 -15.11 -22.07 1.94
C GLU A 26 -14.82 -21.43 0.57
N GLY A 27 -13.54 -21.21 0.25
CA GLY A 27 -13.12 -20.49 -0.95
C GLY A 27 -13.52 -21.21 -2.24
N GLU A 28 -13.36 -22.54 -2.28
CA GLU A 28 -13.75 -23.35 -3.44
C GLU A 28 -15.27 -23.35 -3.65
N ASP A 29 -16.05 -23.48 -2.57
CA ASP A 29 -17.51 -23.50 -2.64
C ASP A 29 -18.07 -22.16 -3.14
N VAL A 30 -17.60 -21.04 -2.59
CA VAL A 30 -18.05 -19.72 -3.06
C VAL A 30 -17.64 -19.46 -4.51
N THR A 31 -16.45 -19.90 -4.91
CA THR A 31 -16.00 -19.77 -6.30
C THR A 31 -16.86 -20.60 -7.24
N ASN A 32 -17.17 -21.85 -6.88
CA ASN A 32 -18.04 -22.73 -7.67
C ASN A 32 -19.47 -22.21 -7.81
N ASP A 33 -20.03 -21.65 -6.74
CA ASP A 33 -21.36 -21.03 -6.75
C ASP A 33 -21.39 -19.84 -7.72
N VAL A 34 -20.39 -18.96 -7.63
CA VAL A 34 -20.25 -17.81 -8.54
C VAL A 34 -19.99 -18.29 -9.97
N ALA A 35 -19.16 -19.31 -10.13
CA ALA A 35 -18.81 -19.87 -11.42
C ALA A 35 -20.03 -20.43 -12.15
N THR A 36 -20.93 -21.06 -11.40
CA THR A 36 -22.21 -21.58 -11.90
C THR A 36 -23.14 -20.45 -12.35
N GLN A 37 -23.20 -19.34 -11.60
CA GLN A 37 -24.02 -18.17 -11.95
C GLN A 37 -23.51 -17.45 -13.21
N ILE A 38 -22.19 -17.33 -13.36
CA ILE A 38 -21.55 -16.65 -14.50
C ILE A 38 -21.50 -17.56 -15.74
N GLY A 39 -21.38 -18.88 -15.53
CA GLY A 39 -21.06 -19.84 -16.57
C GLY A 39 -19.61 -19.71 -17.02
N LEU A 40 -18.65 -20.05 -16.14
CA LEU A 40 -17.20 -19.97 -16.45
C LEU A 40 -16.74 -20.91 -17.57
N ASN A 41 -17.57 -21.85 -18.01
CA ASN A 41 -17.29 -22.77 -19.13
C ASN A 41 -17.37 -22.11 -20.53
N ALA A 42 -17.34 -20.78 -20.61
CA ALA A 42 -17.33 -20.06 -21.87
C ALA A 42 -16.01 -20.28 -22.63
N SER A 43 -16.10 -20.67 -23.89
CA SER A 43 -14.93 -20.81 -24.77
C SER A 43 -14.40 -19.47 -25.30
N ASN A 44 -15.19 -18.40 -25.17
CA ASN A 44 -14.85 -17.07 -25.65
C ASN A 44 -14.46 -16.13 -24.48
N PRO A 45 -13.20 -15.68 -24.40
CA PRO A 45 -12.74 -14.82 -23.30
C PRO A 45 -13.46 -13.46 -23.24
N ASN A 46 -13.87 -12.90 -24.39
CA ASN A 46 -14.58 -11.61 -24.41
C ASN A 46 -15.99 -11.74 -23.85
N GLU A 47 -16.67 -12.84 -24.17
CA GLU A 47 -17.99 -13.13 -23.62
C GLU A 47 -17.91 -13.36 -22.11
N LEU A 48 -16.92 -14.15 -21.67
CA LEU A 48 -16.68 -14.40 -20.26
C LEU A 48 -16.40 -13.10 -19.50
N ALA A 49 -15.51 -12.24 -20.01
CA ALA A 49 -15.18 -10.95 -19.41
C ALA A 49 -16.43 -10.08 -19.19
N LEU A 50 -17.34 -10.04 -20.17
CA LEU A 50 -18.59 -9.29 -20.06
C LEU A 50 -19.57 -9.90 -19.04
N ARG A 51 -19.63 -11.23 -18.94
CA ARG A 51 -20.46 -11.93 -17.94
C ARG A 51 -19.94 -11.67 -16.52
N ILE A 52 -18.62 -11.81 -16.31
CA ILE A 52 -17.98 -11.48 -15.03
C ILE A 52 -18.27 -10.03 -14.65
N TYR A 53 -17.99 -9.08 -15.56
CA TYR A 53 -18.27 -7.66 -15.35
C TYR A 53 -19.73 -7.40 -14.97
N SER A 54 -20.68 -7.97 -15.72
CA SER A 54 -22.11 -7.77 -15.44
C SER A 54 -22.48 -8.30 -14.05
N TRP A 55 -21.96 -9.48 -13.70
CA TRP A 55 -22.19 -10.09 -12.38
C TRP A 55 -21.59 -9.23 -11.26
N GLU A 56 -20.35 -8.76 -11.39
CA GLU A 56 -19.71 -7.88 -10.40
C GLU A 56 -20.51 -6.57 -10.22
N GLN A 57 -20.91 -5.94 -11.33
CA GLN A 57 -21.73 -4.71 -11.30
C GLN A 57 -23.12 -4.92 -10.69
N GLN A 58 -23.67 -6.13 -10.73
CA GLN A 58 -24.95 -6.43 -10.07
C GLN A 58 -24.77 -6.77 -8.59
N ASN A 59 -23.66 -7.41 -8.22
CA ASN A 59 -23.51 -7.99 -6.90
C ASN A 59 -22.70 -7.14 -5.93
N PHE A 60 -21.67 -6.41 -6.40
CA PHE A 60 -20.76 -5.71 -5.51
C PHE A 60 -21.26 -4.32 -5.10
N ALA A 61 -21.19 -4.01 -3.81
CA ALA A 61 -21.33 -2.65 -3.30
C ALA A 61 -19.96 -2.01 -3.06
N ASN A 62 -19.85 -0.69 -3.25
CA ASN A 62 -18.63 0.05 -2.93
C ASN A 62 -18.68 0.52 -1.47
N PRO A 63 -17.85 -0.03 -0.57
CA PRO A 63 -17.88 0.38 0.84
C PRO A 63 -17.47 1.85 1.07
N TYR A 64 -16.82 2.48 0.08
CA TYR A 64 -16.37 3.87 0.15
C TYR A 64 -17.32 4.86 -0.52
N SER A 65 -18.44 4.43 -1.10
CA SER A 65 -19.48 5.35 -1.56
C SER A 65 -20.36 5.86 -0.42
N VAL A 66 -20.22 5.27 0.77
CA VAL A 66 -20.96 5.67 1.98
C VAL A 66 -20.18 6.78 2.69
N GLU A 67 -20.82 7.92 2.91
CA GLU A 67 -20.29 9.04 3.69
C GLU A 67 -20.39 8.72 5.20
N PRO A 68 -19.28 8.41 5.89
CA PRO A 68 -19.33 7.91 7.27
C PRO A 68 -19.96 8.90 8.27
N GLU A 69 -19.90 10.19 7.98
CA GLU A 69 -20.51 11.29 8.73
C GLU A 69 -22.05 11.27 8.71
N LYS A 70 -22.65 10.64 7.69
CA LYS A 70 -24.10 10.50 7.56
C LYS A 70 -24.62 9.22 8.23
N LEU A 71 -23.74 8.33 8.67
CA LEU A 71 -24.10 7.07 9.31
C LEU A 71 -24.49 7.26 10.78
N PRO A 72 -25.47 6.49 11.30
CA PRO A 72 -25.70 6.35 12.74
C PRO A 72 -24.41 5.97 13.48
N PHE A 73 -24.28 6.35 14.75
CA PHE A 73 -23.08 6.11 15.55
C PHE A 73 -22.60 4.65 15.50
N ALA A 74 -23.52 3.69 15.64
CA ALA A 74 -23.20 2.26 15.61
C ALA A 74 -22.64 1.81 14.25
N GLU A 75 -23.25 2.23 13.14
CA GLU A 75 -22.77 1.91 11.79
C GLU A 75 -21.43 2.58 11.49
N ARG A 76 -21.22 3.81 11.97
CA ARG A 76 -19.92 4.48 11.86
C ARG A 76 -18.83 3.74 12.63
N VAL A 77 -19.15 3.19 13.81
CA VAL A 77 -18.23 2.34 14.59
C VAL A 77 -17.93 1.06 13.79
N LEU A 78 -18.95 0.38 13.27
CA LEU A 78 -18.80 -0.83 12.45
C LEU A 78 -17.96 -0.59 11.19
N ALA A 79 -18.21 0.51 10.47
CA ALA A 79 -17.41 0.93 9.32
C ALA A 79 -15.94 1.19 9.70
N GLY A 80 -15.70 1.73 10.90
CA GLY A 80 -14.35 1.88 11.47
C GLY A 80 -13.63 0.54 11.69
N PHE A 81 -14.37 -0.55 11.91
CA PHE A 81 -13.85 -1.92 11.97
C PHE A 81 -13.88 -2.64 10.61
N GLY A 82 -14.31 -1.97 9.54
CA GLY A 82 -14.34 -2.51 8.19
C GLY A 82 -15.62 -3.27 7.81
N PHE A 83 -16.70 -3.11 8.57
CA PHE A 83 -18.01 -3.69 8.26
C PHE A 83 -18.87 -2.69 7.47
N TYR A 84 -19.45 -3.15 6.35
CA TYR A 84 -20.28 -2.33 5.48
C TYR A 84 -21.49 -3.12 4.97
N GLN A 85 -22.52 -2.41 4.52
CA GLN A 85 -23.67 -3.04 3.88
C GLN A 85 -23.35 -3.39 2.42
N ASN A 86 -23.67 -4.62 2.01
CA ASN A 86 -23.68 -5.01 0.60
C ASN A 86 -24.99 -4.55 -0.10
N LYS A 87 -25.16 -4.89 -1.38
CA LYS A 87 -26.35 -4.52 -2.16
C LYS A 87 -27.65 -5.15 -1.65
N GLN A 88 -27.55 -6.24 -0.89
CA GLN A 88 -28.68 -6.94 -0.27
C GLN A 88 -29.03 -6.34 1.11
N GLY A 89 -28.29 -5.32 1.57
CA GLY A 89 -28.49 -4.69 2.88
C GLY A 89 -27.86 -5.46 4.04
N GLU A 90 -27.07 -6.49 3.75
CA GLU A 90 -26.42 -7.31 4.78
C GLU A 90 -25.11 -6.66 5.21
N ILE A 91 -24.84 -6.64 6.52
CA ILE A 91 -23.57 -6.15 7.06
C ILE A 91 -22.51 -7.24 6.90
N ARG A 92 -21.48 -6.95 6.10
CA ARG A 92 -20.36 -7.85 5.80
C ARG A 92 -19.04 -7.18 6.16
N LEU A 93 -18.07 -7.97 6.64
CA LEU A 93 -16.70 -7.50 6.82
C LEU A 93 -16.01 -7.41 5.45
N PHE A 94 -15.42 -6.26 5.12
CA PHE A 94 -14.69 -6.05 3.87
C PHE A 94 -13.18 -6.12 4.06
N ARG A 95 -12.63 -5.13 4.79
CA ARG A 95 -11.19 -4.98 5.03
C ARG A 95 -10.92 -4.57 6.46
N PRO A 96 -10.48 -5.48 7.34
CA PRO A 96 -10.01 -5.09 8.65
C PRO A 96 -8.74 -4.24 8.53
N PHE A 97 -8.83 -2.99 8.96
CA PHE A 97 -7.72 -2.04 9.12
C PHE A 97 -6.96 -1.63 7.84
N GLY A 98 -7.41 -2.02 6.64
CA GLY A 98 -6.89 -1.53 5.35
C GLY A 98 -5.44 -1.87 5.01
N VAL A 99 -4.74 -2.64 5.85
CA VAL A 99 -3.32 -3.00 5.66
C VAL A 99 -3.16 -4.33 4.93
N PHE A 100 -4.10 -5.24 5.10
CA PHE A 100 -4.01 -6.60 4.58
C PHE A 100 -4.70 -6.72 3.23
N PRO A 101 -4.10 -7.42 2.25
CA PRO A 101 -4.82 -7.82 1.06
C PRO A 101 -5.99 -8.72 1.44
N VAL A 102 -7.04 -8.72 0.63
CA VAL A 102 -8.21 -9.58 0.82
C VAL A 102 -8.21 -10.60 -0.31
N PRO A 103 -8.35 -11.89 -0.01
CA PRO A 103 -8.40 -12.91 -1.04
C PRO A 103 -9.66 -12.72 -1.93
N PRO A 104 -9.58 -12.94 -3.26
CA PRO A 104 -10.72 -12.80 -4.18
C PRO A 104 -11.96 -13.55 -3.71
N GLU A 105 -11.82 -14.73 -3.12
CA GLU A 105 -12.89 -15.57 -2.59
C GLU A 105 -13.67 -14.85 -1.48
N TRP A 106 -12.98 -14.08 -0.63
CA TRP A 106 -13.66 -13.27 0.38
C TRP A 106 -14.42 -12.08 -0.23
N VAL A 107 -13.91 -11.50 -1.30
CA VAL A 107 -14.63 -10.45 -2.05
C VAL A 107 -15.90 -11.06 -2.69
N LEU A 108 -15.77 -12.25 -3.28
CA LEU A 108 -16.89 -13.03 -3.81
C LEU A 108 -17.92 -13.36 -2.72
N HIS A 109 -17.51 -13.65 -1.49
CA HIS A 109 -18.43 -13.88 -0.37
C HIS A 109 -19.07 -12.59 0.14
N SER A 110 -18.26 -11.60 0.49
CA SER A 110 -18.71 -10.37 1.13
C SER A 110 -19.52 -9.47 0.20
N LYS A 111 -19.36 -9.60 -1.11
CA LYS A 111 -19.97 -8.75 -2.14
C LYS A 111 -19.65 -7.26 -1.94
N LEU A 112 -18.48 -6.97 -1.39
CA LEU A 112 -17.98 -5.61 -1.17
C LEU A 112 -16.70 -5.45 -1.98
N ALA A 113 -16.61 -4.43 -2.83
CA ALA A 113 -15.46 -4.22 -3.68
C ALA A 113 -15.24 -2.75 -4.05
N ASN A 114 -13.99 -2.37 -4.28
CA ASN A 114 -13.62 -1.13 -4.95
C ASN A 114 -12.61 -1.45 -6.07
N CYS A 115 -12.04 -0.45 -6.77
CA CYS A 115 -11.27 -0.66 -8.01
C CYS A 115 -10.28 -1.83 -7.96
N ARG A 116 -9.55 -1.99 -6.84
CA ARG A 116 -8.62 -3.10 -6.63
C ARG A 116 -9.32 -4.46 -6.58
N GLU A 117 -10.38 -4.59 -5.79
CA GLU A 117 -11.08 -5.88 -5.60
C GLU A 117 -11.85 -6.30 -6.84
N TYR A 118 -12.45 -5.34 -7.55
CA TYR A 118 -13.02 -5.62 -8.88
C TYR A 118 -11.94 -6.17 -9.82
N ALA A 119 -10.75 -5.54 -9.87
CA ALA A 119 -9.67 -6.03 -10.72
C ALA A 119 -9.14 -7.40 -10.30
N GLU A 120 -8.95 -7.64 -9.00
CA GLU A 120 -8.44 -8.91 -8.47
C GLU A 120 -9.46 -10.05 -8.67
N VAL A 121 -10.76 -9.83 -8.41
CA VAL A 121 -11.80 -10.85 -8.66
C VAL A 121 -11.95 -11.14 -10.15
N PHE A 122 -11.98 -10.11 -10.99
CA PHE A 122 -12.05 -10.29 -12.44
C PHE A 122 -10.89 -11.17 -12.95
N VAL A 123 -9.66 -10.84 -12.54
CA VAL A 123 -8.47 -11.59 -12.95
C VAL A 123 -8.48 -13.01 -12.40
N TYR A 124 -8.93 -13.19 -11.16
CA TYR A 124 -9.09 -14.51 -10.54
C TYR A 124 -10.04 -15.39 -11.36
N LEU A 125 -11.26 -14.92 -11.63
CA LEU A 125 -12.27 -15.68 -12.38
C LEU A 125 -11.86 -15.96 -13.83
N MET A 126 -11.16 -15.03 -14.49
CA MET A 126 -10.60 -15.26 -15.83
C MET A 126 -9.55 -16.36 -15.81
N ASN A 127 -8.64 -16.35 -14.83
CA ASN A 127 -7.59 -17.36 -14.68
C ASN A 127 -8.18 -18.73 -14.31
N GLU A 128 -9.20 -18.78 -13.44
CA GLU A 128 -9.94 -20.02 -13.11
C GLU A 128 -10.59 -20.64 -14.35
N ALA A 129 -11.07 -19.82 -15.29
CA ALA A 129 -11.58 -20.28 -16.58
C ALA A 129 -10.48 -20.64 -17.61
N GLY A 130 -9.19 -20.59 -17.21
CA GLY A 130 -8.05 -20.92 -18.06
C GLY A 130 -7.60 -19.80 -19.01
N PHE A 131 -8.13 -18.58 -18.86
CA PHE A 131 -7.71 -17.44 -19.66
C PHE A 131 -6.66 -16.61 -18.92
N LYS A 132 -5.55 -16.33 -19.59
CA LYS A 132 -4.50 -15.47 -19.03
C LYS A 132 -5.07 -14.08 -18.73
N ALA A 133 -4.95 -13.65 -17.49
CA ALA A 133 -5.27 -12.30 -17.04
C ALA A 133 -4.34 -11.86 -15.91
N ARG A 134 -4.11 -10.54 -15.80
CA ARG A 134 -3.26 -9.92 -14.78
C ARG A 134 -3.85 -8.63 -14.26
N VAL A 135 -3.46 -8.25 -13.04
CA VAL A 135 -3.90 -6.98 -12.43
C VAL A 135 -2.93 -5.88 -12.85
N VAL A 136 -3.48 -4.71 -13.14
CA VAL A 136 -2.71 -3.49 -13.43
C VAL A 136 -3.12 -2.39 -12.48
N ARG A 137 -2.17 -1.58 -12.02
CA ARG A 137 -2.46 -0.49 -11.09
C ARG A 137 -1.56 0.72 -11.26
N ALA A 138 -2.09 1.86 -10.84
CA ALA A 138 -1.37 3.12 -10.70
C ALA A 138 -1.28 3.49 -9.21
N PRO A 139 -0.21 3.09 -8.48
CA PRO A 139 -0.14 3.20 -7.02
C PRO A 139 -0.30 4.64 -6.49
N GLY A 140 0.26 5.61 -7.22
CA GLY A 140 0.20 7.04 -6.89
C GLY A 140 -1.19 7.65 -7.03
N GLU A 141 -2.04 7.06 -7.87
CA GLU A 141 -3.37 7.54 -8.23
C GLU A 141 -4.49 6.64 -7.69
N ASP A 142 -4.15 5.63 -6.87
CA ASP A 142 -5.07 4.73 -6.17
C ASP A 142 -6.12 4.10 -7.09
N HIS A 143 -5.69 3.72 -8.29
CA HIS A 143 -6.55 3.04 -9.28
C HIS A 143 -5.98 1.68 -9.67
N SER A 144 -6.85 0.74 -9.97
CA SER A 144 -6.51 -0.62 -10.41
C SER A 144 -7.55 -1.11 -11.40
N TRP A 145 -7.10 -1.91 -12.36
CA TRP A 145 -7.88 -2.50 -13.43
C TRP A 145 -7.24 -3.83 -13.85
N ALA A 146 -7.77 -4.48 -14.88
CA ALA A 146 -7.31 -5.77 -15.37
C ALA A 146 -6.82 -5.69 -16.82
N GLU A 147 -5.95 -6.62 -17.18
CA GLU A 147 -5.62 -6.95 -18.57
C GLU A 147 -5.88 -8.44 -18.78
N TYR A 148 -6.49 -8.82 -19.89
CA TYR A 148 -6.66 -10.22 -20.30
C TYR A 148 -6.28 -10.42 -21.76
N TYR A 149 -6.05 -11.68 -22.15
CA TYR A 149 -5.47 -12.01 -23.45
C TYR A 149 -6.42 -12.88 -24.30
N VAL A 150 -6.49 -12.57 -25.59
CA VAL A 150 -7.20 -13.35 -26.62
C VAL A 150 -6.18 -13.72 -27.70
N GLY A 151 -5.57 -14.91 -27.57
CA GLY A 151 -4.34 -15.22 -28.30
C GLY A 151 -3.23 -14.25 -27.90
N GLU A 152 -2.60 -13.61 -28.89
CA GLU A 152 -1.55 -12.60 -28.67
C GLU A 152 -2.10 -11.19 -28.42
N TYR A 153 -3.42 -10.99 -28.54
CA TYR A 153 -4.04 -9.69 -28.34
C TYR A 153 -4.32 -9.44 -26.87
N LYS A 154 -3.86 -8.30 -26.38
CA LYS A 154 -4.13 -7.82 -25.03
C LYS A 154 -5.33 -6.87 -25.02
N ILE A 155 -6.28 -7.14 -24.13
CA ILE A 155 -7.44 -6.27 -23.86
C ILE A 155 -7.27 -5.63 -22.49
N ILE A 156 -7.42 -4.31 -22.42
CA ILE A 156 -7.38 -3.54 -21.18
C ILE A 156 -8.81 -3.32 -20.71
N PHE A 157 -9.09 -3.72 -19.47
CA PHE A 157 -10.44 -3.82 -18.93
C PHE A 157 -10.51 -3.27 -17.50
N ASP A 158 -11.33 -2.25 -17.26
CA ASP A 158 -11.61 -1.67 -15.94
C ASP A 158 -12.97 -2.18 -15.42
N PRO A 159 -12.99 -3.32 -14.70
CA PRO A 159 -14.24 -3.90 -14.21
C PRO A 159 -14.97 -3.00 -13.21
N SER A 160 -14.30 -2.00 -12.62
CA SER A 160 -14.89 -1.06 -11.68
C SER A 160 -15.64 0.10 -12.35
N ASN A 161 -15.50 0.27 -13.66
CA ASN A 161 -16.15 1.33 -14.41
C ASN A 161 -17.55 0.91 -14.89
N PRO A 162 -18.66 1.44 -14.32
CA PRO A 162 -20.02 0.97 -14.61
C PRO A 162 -20.52 1.37 -16.01
N ARG A 163 -19.82 2.25 -16.72
CA ARG A 163 -20.28 2.77 -18.02
C ARG A 163 -19.59 2.11 -19.21
N ASN A 164 -18.27 2.00 -19.12
CA ASN A 164 -17.46 1.41 -20.19
C ASN A 164 -16.23 0.74 -19.59
N PRO A 165 -16.24 -0.59 -19.45
CA PRO A 165 -15.10 -1.29 -18.87
C PRO A 165 -13.95 -1.45 -19.87
N VAL A 166 -14.16 -1.35 -21.19
CA VAL A 166 -13.08 -1.55 -22.17
C VAL A 166 -12.31 -0.24 -22.39
N ILE A 167 -10.99 -0.30 -22.20
CA ILE A 167 -10.08 0.84 -22.43
C ILE A 167 -9.42 0.69 -23.81
N VAL A 168 -9.93 1.44 -24.78
CA VAL A 168 -9.43 1.39 -26.18
C VAL A 168 -8.16 2.23 -26.38
N ASN A 169 -8.00 3.32 -25.63
CA ASN A 169 -6.85 4.21 -25.72
C ASN A 169 -6.14 4.34 -24.36
N PRO A 170 -5.16 3.48 -24.05
CA PRO A 170 -4.48 3.48 -22.74
C PRO A 170 -3.78 4.80 -22.45
N LYS A 171 -3.20 5.46 -23.46
CA LYS A 171 -2.54 6.76 -23.32
C LYS A 171 -3.51 7.86 -22.92
N GLN A 172 -4.67 7.92 -23.57
CA GLN A 172 -5.73 8.87 -23.19
C GLN A 172 -6.27 8.57 -21.80
N PHE A 173 -6.46 7.29 -21.47
CA PHE A 173 -6.89 6.86 -20.14
C PHE A 173 -5.90 7.32 -19.05
N GLY A 174 -4.61 7.06 -19.24
CA GLY A 174 -3.57 7.49 -18.32
C GLY A 174 -3.43 9.01 -18.21
N LYS A 175 -3.61 9.74 -19.31
CA LYS A 175 -3.65 11.22 -19.31
C LYS A 175 -4.85 11.75 -18.52
N LEU A 176 -6.05 11.22 -18.72
CA LEU A 176 -7.27 11.65 -18.02
C LEU A 176 -7.23 11.37 -16.52
N LYS A 177 -6.59 10.26 -16.13
CA LYS A 177 -6.40 9.89 -14.72
C LYS A 177 -5.13 10.49 -14.10
N ASN A 178 -4.30 11.15 -14.92
CA ASN A 178 -3.02 11.71 -14.54
C ASN A 178 -2.10 10.67 -13.89
N PHE A 179 -1.82 9.53 -14.54
CA PHE A 179 -0.98 8.49 -13.93
C PHE A 179 0.50 8.90 -13.83
N SER A 180 1.13 8.53 -12.72
CA SER A 180 2.56 8.76 -12.46
C SER A 180 3.42 7.58 -12.90
N HIS A 181 2.95 6.37 -12.61
CA HIS A 181 3.61 5.09 -12.85
C HIS A 181 2.52 4.01 -12.87
N VAL A 182 2.68 3.04 -13.74
CA VAL A 182 1.75 1.92 -13.88
C VAL A 182 2.53 0.62 -13.82
N GLU A 183 2.07 -0.28 -12.96
CA GLU A 183 2.66 -1.61 -12.78
C GLU A 183 1.61 -2.70 -12.96
N ALA A 184 2.01 -3.83 -13.55
CA ALA A 184 1.19 -5.03 -13.69
C ALA A 184 1.76 -6.18 -12.84
N TYR A 185 0.92 -7.08 -12.36
CA TYR A 185 1.33 -8.26 -11.61
C TYR A 185 0.32 -9.41 -11.74
N GLU A 186 0.82 -10.63 -11.60
CA GLU A 186 0.01 -11.85 -11.54
C GLU A 186 -0.47 -12.08 -10.10
N LEU A 187 -1.71 -12.53 -9.91
CA LEU A 187 -2.27 -12.76 -8.56
C LEU A 187 -1.47 -13.78 -7.74
N MET A 188 -0.91 -14.79 -8.40
CA MET A 188 -0.07 -15.82 -7.76
C MET A 188 1.32 -15.32 -7.39
N ASN A 189 1.74 -14.16 -7.92
CA ASN A 189 3.05 -13.57 -7.63
C ASN A 189 2.98 -12.03 -7.54
N PRO A 190 2.28 -11.48 -6.53
CA PRO A 190 2.06 -10.04 -6.41
C PRO A 190 3.34 -9.25 -6.07
N GLY A 191 4.41 -9.95 -5.69
CA GLY A 191 5.75 -9.38 -5.49
C GLY A 191 6.49 -9.12 -6.79
N HIS A 192 6.18 -9.85 -7.86
CA HIS A 192 6.79 -9.69 -9.17
C HIS A 192 5.97 -8.72 -10.01
N LYS A 193 6.42 -7.47 -10.05
CA LYS A 193 5.73 -6.38 -10.73
C LYS A 193 6.49 -5.96 -11.98
N GLU A 194 5.76 -5.79 -13.07
CA GLU A 194 6.27 -5.31 -14.33
C GLU A 194 5.91 -3.82 -14.50
N ASP A 195 6.87 -2.99 -14.88
CA ASP A 195 6.61 -1.59 -15.26
C ASP A 195 6.02 -1.52 -16.67
N VAL A 196 4.71 -1.30 -16.75
CA VAL A 196 3.97 -1.14 -18.02
C VAL A 196 3.63 0.32 -18.31
N SER A 197 4.29 1.27 -17.64
CA SER A 197 3.93 2.70 -17.73
C SER A 197 4.03 3.26 -19.14
N ASP A 198 4.97 2.79 -19.97
CA ASP A 198 5.14 3.28 -21.34
C ASP A 198 3.94 2.94 -22.25
N GLU A 199 3.02 2.07 -21.83
CA GLU A 199 1.77 1.82 -22.54
C GLU A 199 0.70 2.86 -22.21
N TYR A 200 0.70 3.38 -20.97
CA TYR A 200 -0.37 4.21 -20.42
C TYR A 200 -0.05 5.70 -20.37
N ILE A 201 1.22 6.08 -20.31
CA ILE A 201 1.63 7.47 -20.15
C ILE A 201 2.90 7.80 -20.93
N GLU A 202 3.03 9.04 -21.38
CA GLU A 202 4.33 9.59 -21.74
C GLU A 202 5.14 9.81 -20.47
N ARG A 203 6.46 9.66 -20.56
CA ARG A 203 7.34 9.73 -19.38
C ARG A 203 8.54 10.64 -19.60
N GLY A 204 8.99 11.24 -18.51
CA GLY A 204 10.29 11.87 -18.37
C GLY A 204 11.14 11.13 -17.35
N MET A 205 12.41 11.52 -17.28
CA MET A 205 13.34 11.05 -16.26
C MET A 205 13.50 12.12 -15.18
N ILE A 206 13.52 11.72 -13.91
CA ILE A 206 14.00 12.56 -12.82
C ILE A 206 15.18 11.87 -12.13
N VAL A 207 16.29 12.60 -12.05
CA VAL A 207 17.51 12.18 -11.36
C VAL A 207 17.56 12.91 -10.02
N VAL A 208 17.47 12.16 -8.93
CA VAL A 208 17.55 12.68 -7.57
C VAL A 208 18.98 12.56 -7.08
N ASN A 209 19.63 13.69 -6.82
CA ASN A 209 20.98 13.75 -6.24
C ASN A 209 20.88 13.94 -4.72
N ALA A 210 21.16 12.89 -3.95
CA ALA A 210 21.14 12.95 -2.49
C ALA A 210 22.49 13.43 -1.96
N ILE A 211 22.47 14.56 -1.24
CA ILE A 211 23.67 15.20 -0.71
C ILE A 211 23.60 15.39 0.80
N LYS A 212 24.76 15.39 1.45
CA LYS A 212 24.96 15.78 2.84
C LYS A 212 26.26 16.57 2.92
N ASN A 213 26.21 17.79 3.44
CA ASN A 213 27.37 18.69 3.51
C ASN A 213 28.07 18.83 2.14
N ASN A 214 27.29 19.05 1.08
CA ASN A 214 27.74 19.15 -0.32
C ASN A 214 28.48 17.91 -0.87
N LYS A 215 28.37 16.75 -0.21
CA LYS A 215 28.92 15.47 -0.69
C LYS A 215 27.79 14.50 -1.04
N PRO A 216 27.92 13.71 -2.12
CA PRO A 216 26.95 12.70 -2.49
C PRO A 216 26.84 11.62 -1.42
N VAL A 217 25.63 11.08 -1.24
CA VAL A 217 25.35 10.02 -0.26
C VAL A 217 24.76 8.81 -0.96
N SER A 218 25.50 7.71 -0.97
CA SER A 218 25.04 6.41 -1.47
C SER A 218 24.10 5.71 -0.50
N GLY A 219 23.32 4.72 -0.97
CA GLY A 219 22.49 3.89 -0.10
C GLY A 219 21.34 4.64 0.56
N VAL A 220 20.91 5.77 0.00
CA VAL A 220 19.75 6.53 0.47
C VAL A 220 18.52 5.93 -0.20
N THR A 221 17.55 5.47 0.59
CA THR A 221 16.25 5.04 0.06
C THR A 221 15.44 6.28 -0.29
N VAL A 222 15.23 6.52 -1.58
CA VAL A 222 14.46 7.63 -2.14
C VAL A 222 13.09 7.15 -2.56
N LYS A 223 12.04 7.75 -1.97
CA LYS A 223 10.64 7.51 -2.29
C LYS A 223 10.09 8.70 -3.06
N VAL A 224 9.51 8.44 -4.21
CA VAL A 224 8.76 9.45 -4.98
C VAL A 224 7.27 9.31 -4.66
N MET A 225 6.63 10.42 -4.35
CA MET A 225 5.25 10.49 -3.89
C MET A 225 4.43 11.45 -4.77
N SER A 226 3.22 11.04 -5.13
CA SER A 226 2.25 11.85 -5.90
C SER A 226 1.38 12.65 -4.94
N THR A 227 1.24 13.96 -5.20
CA THR A 227 0.33 14.87 -4.47
C THR A 227 -1.04 14.98 -5.13
N TYR A 228 -1.20 14.41 -6.34
CA TYR A 228 -2.39 14.57 -7.17
C TYR A 228 -3.72 14.29 -6.45
N LEU A 229 -3.80 13.17 -5.72
CA LEU A 229 -5.01 12.81 -4.99
C LEU A 229 -5.30 13.72 -3.80
N MET A 230 -4.26 14.30 -3.17
CA MET A 230 -4.45 15.31 -2.13
C MET A 230 -5.02 16.60 -2.71
N GLU A 231 -4.53 17.02 -3.88
CA GLU A 231 -5.00 18.23 -4.55
C GLU A 231 -6.43 18.06 -5.07
N ARG A 232 -6.72 16.89 -5.66
CA ARG A 232 -8.04 16.59 -6.26
C ARG A 232 -9.10 16.26 -5.20
N PHE A 233 -8.73 15.59 -4.12
CA PHE A 233 -9.65 15.10 -3.09
C PHE A 233 -9.07 15.31 -1.67
N PRO A 234 -8.89 16.57 -1.23
CA PRO A 234 -8.19 16.91 0.01
C PRO A 234 -8.87 16.39 1.28
N GLU A 235 -10.19 16.12 1.24
CA GLU A 235 -10.89 15.53 2.38
C GLU A 235 -10.58 14.06 2.60
N ARG A 236 -10.37 13.32 1.51
CA ARG A 236 -10.07 11.88 1.56
C ARG A 236 -8.58 11.61 1.71
N TYR A 237 -7.72 12.39 1.05
CA TYR A 237 -6.27 12.15 1.04
C TYR A 237 -5.52 13.27 1.76
N LYS A 238 -5.14 13.00 3.02
CA LYS A 238 -4.37 13.94 3.86
C LYS A 238 -2.85 13.83 3.68
N LYS A 239 -2.36 12.83 2.93
CA LYS A 239 -0.94 12.54 2.71
C LYS A 239 -0.69 12.10 1.26
N PRO A 240 0.50 12.39 0.71
CA PRO A 240 0.81 12.02 -0.66
C PRO A 240 0.98 10.51 -0.77
N ARG A 241 0.72 9.97 -1.96
CA ARG A 241 0.72 8.53 -2.21
C ARG A 241 2.05 8.06 -2.76
N PRO A 242 2.61 6.94 -2.27
CA PRO A 242 3.85 6.40 -2.80
C PRO A 242 3.67 5.94 -4.24
N VAL A 243 4.62 6.32 -5.10
CA VAL A 243 4.63 5.96 -6.52
C VAL A 243 5.66 4.85 -6.74
N VAL A 244 6.93 5.15 -6.49
CA VAL A 244 8.07 4.26 -6.71
C VAL A 244 9.16 4.52 -5.65
N VAL A 245 10.02 3.53 -5.44
CA VAL A 245 11.13 3.60 -4.49
C VAL A 245 12.39 3.09 -5.17
N ASN A 246 13.51 3.80 -4.99
CA ASN A 246 14.82 3.36 -5.45
C ASN A 246 15.89 3.77 -4.43
N THR A 247 17.09 3.20 -4.52
CA THR A 247 18.20 3.49 -3.62
C THR A 247 19.32 4.18 -4.39
N THR A 248 19.95 5.20 -3.79
CA THR A 248 21.04 5.92 -4.46
C THR A 248 22.29 5.06 -4.68
N GLY A 249 22.92 5.23 -5.84
CA GLY A 249 24.19 4.61 -6.22
C GLY A 249 25.39 5.22 -5.49
N LYS A 250 26.61 4.83 -5.90
CA LYS A 250 27.87 5.33 -5.30
C LYS A 250 28.07 6.83 -5.50
N ASP A 251 27.56 7.37 -6.60
CA ASP A 251 27.54 8.78 -6.97
C ASP A 251 26.46 9.61 -6.24
N GLY A 252 25.64 8.96 -5.40
CA GLY A 252 24.56 9.60 -4.67
C GLY A 252 23.29 9.85 -5.49
N THR A 253 23.18 9.28 -6.69
CA THR A 253 22.00 9.49 -7.55
C THR A 253 21.03 8.32 -7.53
N ALA A 254 19.73 8.62 -7.63
CA ALA A 254 18.67 7.66 -7.91
C ALA A 254 17.81 8.18 -9.07
N GLN A 255 17.47 7.32 -10.01
CA GLN A 255 16.74 7.71 -11.22
C GLN A 255 15.34 7.08 -11.25
N PHE A 256 14.38 7.84 -11.79
CA PHE A 256 12.99 7.42 -11.90
C PHE A 256 12.41 7.85 -13.26
N LYS A 257 11.70 6.94 -13.94
CA LYS A 257 11.00 7.21 -15.19
C LYS A 257 9.50 7.32 -14.93
N LEU A 258 8.95 8.54 -14.99
CA LEU A 258 7.63 8.88 -14.46
C LEU A 258 6.80 9.74 -15.41
N GLY A 259 5.48 9.76 -15.20
CA GLY A 259 4.57 10.67 -15.90
C GLY A 259 4.82 12.15 -15.57
N PRO A 260 4.47 13.08 -16.47
CA PRO A 260 4.74 14.50 -16.30
C PRO A 260 3.87 15.13 -15.21
N LYS A 261 4.49 15.57 -14.10
CA LYS A 261 3.89 16.37 -13.02
C LYS A 261 4.97 16.77 -12.00
N GLU A 262 4.58 17.53 -10.97
CA GLU A 262 5.40 17.72 -9.78
C GLU A 262 5.22 16.58 -8.78
N TYR A 263 6.32 16.17 -8.15
CA TYR A 263 6.36 15.10 -7.16
C TYR A 263 6.98 15.59 -5.86
N LYS A 264 6.53 15.01 -4.75
CA LYS A 264 7.24 15.09 -3.48
C LYS A 264 8.25 13.94 -3.38
N ILE A 265 9.48 14.27 -3.05
CA ILE A 265 10.60 13.32 -2.99
C ILE A 265 11.11 13.28 -1.57
N VAL A 266 11.13 12.09 -0.97
CA VAL A 266 11.59 11.87 0.40
C VAL A 266 12.71 10.86 0.37
N GLY A 267 13.88 11.19 0.91
CA GLY A 267 14.94 10.21 1.08
C GLY A 267 15.32 10.00 2.53
N ARG A 268 15.70 8.77 2.84
CA ARG A 268 16.10 8.36 4.18
C ARG A 268 17.29 7.41 4.12
N LYS A 269 18.24 7.62 5.03
CA LYS A 269 19.34 6.69 5.28
C LYS A 269 19.52 6.56 6.77
N CYS A 270 19.47 5.34 7.29
CA CYS A 270 19.71 5.05 8.69
C CYS A 270 20.98 4.22 8.81
N LEU A 271 21.94 4.71 9.57
CA LEU A 271 23.12 3.96 9.99
C LEU A 271 23.10 3.99 11.50
N PHE A 272 22.76 2.85 12.13
CA PHE A 272 22.61 2.78 13.59
C PHE A 272 23.79 3.48 14.28
N PRO A 273 23.52 4.49 15.13
CA PRO A 273 22.24 4.90 15.73
C PRO A 273 21.57 6.13 15.08
N ILE A 274 22.09 6.65 13.97
CA ILE A 274 21.67 7.93 13.37
C ILE A 274 20.83 7.68 12.11
N CYS A 275 19.69 8.36 12.03
CA CYS A 275 18.92 8.47 10.79
C CYS A 275 19.04 9.87 10.19
N TRP A 276 19.24 9.92 8.88
CA TRP A 276 19.14 11.14 8.08
C TRP A 276 17.90 11.08 7.19
N LYS A 277 17.25 12.23 7.05
CA LYS A 277 16.07 12.43 6.22
C LYS A 277 16.20 13.74 5.45
N GLY A 278 15.69 13.74 4.22
CA GLY A 278 15.51 14.94 3.42
C GLY A 278 14.16 14.89 2.71
N GLU A 279 13.62 16.05 2.40
CA GLU A 279 12.43 16.21 1.55
C GLU A 279 12.71 17.31 0.53
N THR A 280 12.26 17.12 -0.70
CA THR A 280 12.33 18.11 -1.78
C THR A 280 11.16 17.90 -2.75
N THR A 281 10.97 18.79 -3.71
CA THR A 281 10.06 18.58 -4.85
C THR A 281 10.84 18.44 -6.14
N GLY A 282 10.22 17.83 -7.15
CA GLY A 282 10.81 17.70 -8.47
C GLY A 282 9.73 17.59 -9.53
N LYS A 283 9.89 18.39 -10.59
CA LYS A 283 8.99 18.37 -11.75
C LYS A 283 9.53 17.43 -12.81
N VAL A 284 8.68 16.54 -13.31
CA VAL A 284 8.96 15.69 -14.47
C VAL A 284 8.27 16.28 -15.69
N VAL A 285 8.99 16.31 -16.80
CA VAL A 285 8.47 16.75 -18.11
C VAL A 285 8.66 15.59 -19.09
N ALA A 286 7.63 15.28 -19.87
CA ALA A 286 7.67 14.17 -20.82
C ALA A 286 8.83 14.37 -21.83
N GLY A 287 9.56 13.29 -22.12
CA GLY A 287 10.66 13.31 -23.08
C GLY A 287 11.95 14.01 -22.62
N SER A 288 12.01 14.52 -21.38
CA SER A 288 13.22 15.19 -20.86
C SER A 288 13.74 14.55 -19.57
N THR A 289 14.96 14.93 -19.20
CA THR A 289 15.57 14.58 -17.91
C THR A 289 15.63 15.82 -17.04
N THR A 290 15.05 15.73 -15.84
CA THR A 290 15.12 16.78 -14.82
C THR A 290 15.94 16.30 -13.63
N TYR A 291 16.42 17.26 -12.84
CA TYR A 291 17.27 16.99 -11.69
C TYR A 291 16.65 17.60 -10.43
N ALA A 292 16.69 16.85 -9.34
CA ALA A 292 16.28 17.33 -8.03
C ALA A 292 17.37 17.07 -6.99
N THR A 293 17.72 18.09 -6.22
CA THR A 293 18.69 17.97 -5.13
C THR A 293 17.98 17.65 -3.83
N LEU A 294 18.38 16.55 -3.20
CA LEU A 294 17.84 16.09 -1.93
C LEU A 294 18.88 16.26 -0.82
N THR A 295 18.76 17.32 -0.04
CA THR A 295 19.66 17.59 1.08
C THR A 295 19.23 16.81 2.33
N LEU A 296 20.08 15.89 2.78
CA LEU A 296 19.85 15.10 3.97
C LEU A 296 20.27 15.85 5.24
N LYS A 297 19.35 15.90 6.21
CA LYS A 297 19.58 16.43 7.56
C LYS A 297 19.42 15.29 8.57
N MET A 298 20.00 15.45 9.75
CA MET A 298 19.79 14.49 10.84
C MET A 298 18.33 14.56 11.29
N ASP A 299 17.64 13.42 11.30
CA ASP A 299 16.22 13.30 11.63
C ASP A 299 16.07 12.98 13.13
N TYR A 300 16.62 11.83 13.55
CA TYR A 300 16.65 11.43 14.95
C TYR A 300 17.83 10.47 15.21
N MET A 301 18.27 10.41 16.47
CA MET A 301 19.08 9.32 17.00
C MET A 301 18.15 8.29 17.60
N THR A 302 18.31 7.01 17.24
CA THR A 302 17.46 5.93 17.77
C THR A 302 17.46 5.98 19.30
N THR A 303 16.26 5.99 19.90
CA THR A 303 16.00 6.01 21.35
C THR A 303 16.80 4.97 22.13
N GLY A 304 17.14 3.84 21.49
CA GLY A 304 18.04 2.82 22.05
C GLY A 304 19.39 3.39 22.50
N MET A 305 19.98 4.34 21.78
CA MET A 305 21.25 4.97 22.18
C MET A 305 21.07 5.89 23.38
N PHE A 306 19.95 6.63 23.42
CA PHE A 306 19.59 7.44 24.59
C PHE A 306 19.42 6.55 25.83
N LEU A 307 18.75 5.40 25.70
CA LEU A 307 18.57 4.45 26.78
C LEU A 307 19.87 3.76 27.20
N THR A 308 20.76 3.41 26.27
CA THR A 308 22.08 2.85 26.63
C THR A 308 22.98 3.90 27.27
N LEU A 309 22.99 5.14 26.77
CA LEU A 309 23.76 6.23 27.38
C LEU A 309 23.24 6.56 28.78
N LEU A 310 21.92 6.67 28.94
CA LEU A 310 21.27 6.85 30.23
C LEU A 310 21.58 5.67 31.17
N GLY A 311 21.49 4.43 30.68
CA GLY A 311 21.82 3.22 31.42
C GLY A 311 23.28 3.17 31.87
N THR A 312 24.24 3.55 31.03
CA THR A 312 25.65 3.65 31.41
C THR A 312 25.92 4.75 32.42
N LEU A 313 25.30 5.93 32.27
CA LEU A 313 25.41 7.03 33.23
C LEU A 313 24.83 6.64 34.60
N VAL A 314 23.65 6.00 34.62
CA VAL A 314 23.03 5.46 35.84
C VAL A 314 23.92 4.38 36.45
N GLY A 315 24.47 3.46 35.66
CA GLY A 315 25.41 2.43 36.11
C GLY A 315 26.66 3.02 36.76
N ILE A 316 27.29 4.03 36.15
CA ILE A 316 28.45 4.73 36.71
C ILE A 316 28.09 5.45 38.02
N LEU A 317 26.94 6.11 38.08
CA LEU A 317 26.45 6.77 39.30
C LEU A 317 26.23 5.77 40.44
N VAL A 318 25.61 4.61 40.16
CA VAL A 318 25.40 3.54 41.14
C VAL A 318 26.75 2.98 41.64
N VAL A 319 27.72 2.74 40.76
CA VAL A 319 29.06 2.28 41.14
C VAL A 319 29.78 3.32 42.01
N ARG A 320 29.74 4.60 41.64
CA ARG A 320 30.33 5.69 42.44
C ARG A 320 29.66 5.84 43.80
N PHE A 321 28.33 5.76 43.85
CA PHE A 321 27.56 5.81 45.09
C PHE A 321 27.94 4.63 45.99
N ARG A 322 27.96 3.41 45.47
CA ARG A 322 28.36 2.21 46.21
C ARG A 322 29.79 2.29 46.73
N LYS A 323 30.75 2.82 45.95
CA LYS A 323 32.14 3.02 46.40
C LYS A 323 32.24 4.06 47.53
N ARG A 324 31.47 5.15 47.45
CA ARG A 324 31.50 6.23 48.46
C ARG A 324 30.91 5.78 49.80
N TYR A 325 29.79 5.07 49.77
CA TYR A 325 29.09 4.63 50.99
C TYR A 325 29.56 3.26 51.52
N GLY A 326 30.09 2.39 50.65
CA GLY A 326 30.67 1.10 51.06
C GLY A 326 31.92 1.27 51.94
N ASN A 327 32.79 2.23 51.61
CA ASN A 327 34.01 2.50 52.39
C ASN A 327 33.76 3.15 53.76
N GLN A 328 32.57 3.73 53.99
CA GLN A 328 32.22 4.27 55.31
C GLN A 328 31.83 3.16 56.30
N ARG A 329 31.33 2.01 55.81
CA ARG A 329 31.01 0.86 56.68
C ARG A 329 32.24 0.10 57.16
N SER A 330 33.33 0.04 56.40
CA SER A 330 34.54 -0.68 56.81
C SER A 330 35.44 0.09 57.79
N LYS A 331 35.24 1.40 57.96
CA LYS A 331 35.98 2.21 58.95
C LYS A 331 35.31 2.28 60.33
N GLY A 332 34.09 1.76 60.47
CA GLY A 332 33.32 1.79 61.73
C GLY A 332 33.27 0.47 62.50
N SER A 333 33.94 -0.58 62.03
CA SER A 333 33.93 -1.92 62.66
C SER A 333 35.31 -2.38 63.16
N GLY A 334 36.24 -1.44 63.38
CA GLY A 334 37.62 -1.73 63.79
C GLY A 334 37.92 -1.56 65.28
N ASP A 335 36.99 -1.02 66.08
CA ASP A 335 37.16 -0.87 67.54
C ASP A 335 35.91 -1.44 68.22
N LEU A 336 35.94 -2.74 68.52
CA LEU A 336 35.17 -3.41 69.58
C LEU A 336 35.58 -4.90 69.57
N GLY A 337 36.56 -5.26 70.41
CA GLY A 337 36.84 -6.66 70.82
C GLY A 337 38.19 -7.20 70.38
#